data_AF-A0A357BX35-F1
#
_entry.id   AF-A0A357BX35-F1
#
_cell.length_a   1.000
_cell.length_b   1.000
_cell.length_c   1.000
_cell.angle_alpha   90.00
_cell.angle_beta   90.00
_cell.angle_gamma   90.00
#
_symmetry.space_group_name_H-M   'P 1'
#
loop_
_entity.id
_entity.type
_entity.pdbx_description
1 polymer ?
#
loop_
_entity_poly.entity_id
_entity_poly.type
_entity_poly.pdbx_seq_one_letter_code
_entity_poly.pdbx_strand_id
1 'polypeptide(L)'
;MNFKNEKQEQRRKVTVEIQRLTGTPEPIGKEWMSVAYMRAICAQAGLTISAPIFDNGIDLHVGSYKPIGGSGIANAFLALQLKATESWTVGSNNCIKYDLPVKNYNLLRANSICPQYLVLFTLPSEINHWITYQFEHTEHKHVIEMRHMAYYLSLAGKPEVENAETIRVSIPIGNKLTADVLKNLYQQFAQQSWATNQRNNV
;
A
#
# COMPACT_ATOMS: atom_id res chain seq x y z
N MET A 1 -9.28 -46.49 22.37
CA MET A 1 -9.96 -45.25 22.81
C MET A 1 -8.94 -44.41 23.57
N ASN A 2 -8.39 -43.37 22.94
CA ASN A 2 -7.90 -42.15 23.61
C ASN A 2 -7.60 -41.08 22.55
N PHE A 3 -8.65 -40.78 21.77
CA PHE A 3 -8.82 -39.48 21.13
C PHE A 3 -9.29 -38.53 22.23
N LYS A 4 -8.43 -37.64 22.75
CA LYS A 4 -8.75 -36.37 23.46
C LYS A 4 -7.58 -35.86 24.31
N ASN A 5 -6.41 -35.61 23.72
CA ASN A 5 -5.44 -34.66 24.29
C ASN A 5 -4.95 -33.62 23.26
N GLU A 6 -5.68 -33.47 22.15
CA GLU A 6 -5.43 -32.45 21.10
C GLU A 6 -6.28 -31.17 21.26
N LYS A 7 -6.83 -30.91 22.44
CA LYS A 7 -7.59 -29.66 22.67
C LYS A 7 -6.79 -28.66 23.49
N GLN A 8 -6.41 -27.59 22.77
CA GLN A 8 -6.33 -26.21 23.24
C GLN A 8 -5.10 -25.83 24.08
N GLU A 9 -3.92 -25.90 23.47
CA GLU A 9 -2.87 -24.96 23.83
C GLU A 9 -3.25 -23.60 23.26
N GLN A 10 -3.83 -22.78 24.12
CA GLN A 10 -4.44 -21.50 23.78
C GLN A 10 -3.35 -20.53 23.29
N ARG A 11 -3.18 -20.43 21.96
CA ARG A 11 -2.31 -19.44 21.31
C ARG A 11 -2.65 -18.04 21.85
N ARG A 12 -1.88 -17.55 22.81
CA ARG A 12 -2.06 -16.18 23.31
C ARG A 12 -1.49 -15.23 22.28
N LYS A 13 -2.37 -14.60 21.48
CA LYS A 13 -1.99 -13.36 20.80
C LYS A 13 -1.62 -12.36 21.89
N VAL A 14 -0.36 -11.97 21.96
CA VAL A 14 0.08 -10.97 22.92
C VAL A 14 -0.05 -9.62 22.26
N THR A 15 -1.14 -8.91 22.57
CA THR A 15 -1.13 -7.46 22.42
C THR A 15 -0.29 -6.94 23.59
N VAL A 16 0.90 -6.43 23.30
CA VAL A 16 1.68 -5.70 24.30
C VAL A 16 1.04 -4.33 24.42
N GLU A 17 0.54 -3.96 25.60
CA GLU A 17 0.17 -2.57 25.86
C GLU A 17 1.44 -1.73 25.84
N ILE A 18 1.57 -0.87 24.84
CA ILE A 18 2.70 0.04 24.72
C ILE A 18 2.28 1.36 25.35
N GLN A 19 3.04 1.85 26.33
CA GLN A 19 2.96 3.26 26.73
C GLN A 19 3.61 4.10 25.63
N ARG A 20 2.79 4.64 24.72
CA ARG A 20 3.28 5.43 23.58
C ARG A 20 4.01 6.68 24.08
N LEU A 21 5.27 6.82 23.67
CA LEU A 21 6.02 8.06 23.86
C LEU A 21 5.57 9.13 22.85
N THR A 22 5.67 10.40 23.22
CA THR A 22 5.12 11.53 22.45
C THR A 22 6.08 12.13 21.42
N GLY A 23 7.23 11.50 21.17
CA GLY A 23 8.23 12.00 20.20
C GLY A 23 7.76 12.01 18.75
N THR A 24 6.70 11.27 18.42
CA THR A 24 6.07 11.30 17.09
C THR A 24 4.56 11.43 17.22
N PRO A 25 3.94 12.50 16.67
CA PRO A 25 2.49 12.65 16.63
C PRO A 25 1.84 11.43 15.97
N GLU A 26 0.66 11.04 16.44
CA GLU A 26 -0.05 9.86 15.92
C GLU A 26 -0.31 9.92 14.41
N PRO A 27 -0.74 11.05 13.79
CA PRO A 27 -0.92 11.13 12.35
C PRO A 27 0.33 10.76 11.55
N ILE A 28 1.50 11.23 11.99
CA ILE A 28 2.79 10.87 11.40
C ILE A 28 3.10 9.38 11.60
N GLY A 29 2.74 8.82 12.76
CA GLY A 29 2.84 7.37 13.01
C GLY A 29 1.98 6.54 12.04
N LYS A 30 0.78 7.00 11.69
CA LYS A 30 -0.10 6.34 10.71
C LYS A 30 0.54 6.35 9.32
N GLU A 31 1.15 7.47 8.92
CA GLU A 31 1.92 7.57 7.67
C GLU A 31 3.13 6.63 7.68
N TRP A 32 3.85 6.51 8.79
CA TRP A 32 4.97 5.57 8.88
C TRP A 32 4.53 4.12 8.74
N MET A 33 3.35 3.74 9.23
CA MET A 33 2.79 2.40 9.02
C MET A 33 2.55 2.11 7.54
N SER A 34 1.99 3.05 6.78
CA SER A 34 1.76 2.84 5.34
C SER A 34 3.09 2.75 4.57
N VAL A 35 4.08 3.56 4.93
CA VAL A 35 5.44 3.47 4.35
C VAL A 35 6.12 2.15 4.72
N ALA A 36 6.01 1.69 5.98
CA ALA A 36 6.58 0.42 6.42
C ALA A 36 5.95 -0.78 5.69
N TYR A 37 4.63 -0.78 5.52
CA TYR A 37 3.93 -1.77 4.70
C TYR A 37 4.49 -1.80 3.28
N MET A 38 4.59 -0.63 2.63
CA MET A 38 5.12 -0.52 1.27
C MET A 38 6.55 -1.06 1.16
N ARG A 39 7.44 -0.69 2.10
CA ARG A 39 8.82 -1.21 2.11
C ARG A 39 8.85 -2.73 2.24
N ALA A 40 8.03 -3.30 3.11
CA ALA A 40 7.96 -4.75 3.30
C ALA A 40 7.51 -5.47 2.02
N ILE A 41 6.43 -5.02 1.38
CA ILE A 41 5.93 -5.66 0.15
C ILE A 41 6.84 -5.40 -1.06
N CYS A 42 7.56 -4.27 -1.11
CA CYS A 42 8.56 -4.02 -2.15
C CYS A 42 9.73 -5.01 -2.03
N ALA A 43 10.23 -5.22 -0.81
CA ALA A 43 11.28 -6.20 -0.55
C ALA A 43 10.84 -7.61 -0.97
N GLN A 44 9.61 -7.99 -0.61
CA GLN A 44 9.03 -9.28 -1.01
C GLN A 44 8.81 -9.39 -2.54
N ALA A 45 8.44 -8.30 -3.20
CA ALA A 45 8.24 -8.25 -4.65
C ALA A 45 9.55 -8.17 -5.45
N GLY A 46 10.70 -7.95 -4.79
CA GLY A 46 11.99 -7.74 -5.45
C GLY A 46 12.09 -6.39 -6.18
N LEU A 47 11.37 -5.37 -5.70
CA LEU A 47 11.39 -4.01 -6.26
C LEU A 47 12.16 -3.06 -5.35
N THR A 48 12.83 -2.08 -5.96
CA THR A 48 13.44 -0.98 -5.21
C THR A 48 12.38 0.07 -4.88
N ILE A 49 12.61 0.83 -3.81
CA ILE A 49 11.75 1.87 -3.31
C ILE A 49 12.57 3.12 -2.97
N SER A 50 12.08 4.31 -3.32
CA SER A 50 12.69 5.59 -2.97
C SER A 50 11.62 6.63 -2.63
N ALA A 51 12.01 7.67 -1.89
CA ALA A 51 11.14 8.80 -1.56
C ALA A 51 11.71 10.08 -2.21
N PRO A 52 10.86 10.98 -2.75
CA PRO A 52 11.31 12.28 -3.22
C PRO A 52 11.92 13.12 -2.09
N ILE A 53 12.94 13.92 -2.41
CA ILE A 53 13.51 14.91 -1.47
C ILE A 53 12.55 16.09 -1.31
N PHE A 54 11.93 16.51 -2.42
CA PHE A 54 10.96 17.59 -2.44
C PHE A 54 9.54 17.00 -2.45
N ASP A 55 8.70 17.44 -1.51
CA ASP A 55 7.29 17.04 -1.46
C ASP A 55 6.54 17.65 -2.64
N ASN A 56 6.27 16.81 -3.64
CA ASN A 56 5.43 17.13 -4.78
C ASN A 56 4.06 16.45 -4.69
N GLY A 57 3.68 15.93 -3.52
CA GLY A 57 2.48 15.12 -3.32
C GLY A 57 2.63 13.64 -3.67
N ILE A 58 3.78 13.18 -4.18
CA ILE A 58 4.10 11.75 -4.28
C ILE A 58 5.00 11.37 -3.11
N ASP A 59 4.61 10.35 -2.36
CA ASP A 59 5.34 9.90 -1.19
C ASP A 59 6.46 8.90 -1.54
N LEU A 60 6.20 8.00 -2.50
CA LEU A 60 7.13 6.92 -2.87
C LEU A 60 7.17 6.66 -4.37
N HIS A 61 8.35 6.26 -4.84
CA HIS A 61 8.55 5.62 -6.13
C HIS A 61 8.95 4.16 -5.93
N VAL A 62 8.30 3.26 -6.66
CA VAL A 62 8.54 1.81 -6.57
C VAL A 62 8.78 1.23 -7.96
N GLY A 63 9.83 0.45 -8.14
CA GLY A 63 10.15 -0.10 -9.45
C GLY A 63 11.53 -0.72 -9.54
N SER A 64 12.22 -0.50 -10.67
CA SER A 64 13.56 -1.00 -10.90
C SER A 64 14.36 -0.10 -11.83
N TYR A 65 15.61 0.17 -11.43
CA TYR A 65 16.60 0.82 -12.29
C TYR A 65 17.08 -0.08 -13.43
N LYS A 66 16.97 -1.40 -13.27
CA LYS A 66 17.36 -2.39 -14.28
C LYS A 66 16.14 -2.97 -15.01
N PRO A 67 16.28 -3.41 -16.27
CA PRO A 67 15.25 -4.22 -16.91
C PRO A 67 15.00 -5.50 -16.13
N ILE A 68 13.77 -5.68 -15.65
CA ILE A 68 13.33 -6.88 -14.92
C ILE A 68 11.92 -7.27 -15.38
N GLY A 69 11.53 -8.52 -15.16
CA GLY A 69 10.18 -8.98 -15.51
C GLY A 69 9.90 -9.03 -17.03
N GLY A 70 10.94 -9.15 -17.86
CA GLY A 70 10.81 -9.33 -19.31
C GLY A 70 10.48 -8.06 -20.11
N SER A 71 10.41 -6.89 -19.45
CA SER A 71 10.03 -5.63 -20.11
C SER A 71 11.13 -4.99 -20.95
N GLY A 72 12.39 -5.43 -20.86
CA GLY A 72 13.52 -4.80 -21.57
C GLY A 72 13.79 -3.32 -21.18
N ILE A 73 12.99 -2.72 -20.29
CA ILE A 73 13.05 -1.30 -19.93
C ILE A 73 13.73 -1.11 -18.57
N ALA A 74 14.77 -0.29 -18.56
CA ALA A 74 15.38 0.25 -17.35
C ALA A 74 14.59 1.46 -16.83
N ASN A 75 14.77 1.78 -15.54
CA ASN A 75 14.17 2.95 -14.89
C ASN A 75 12.63 3.01 -14.97
N ALA A 76 11.97 1.86 -14.87
CA ALA A 76 10.51 1.81 -14.79
C ALA A 76 10.09 1.96 -13.32
N PHE A 77 9.23 2.94 -13.02
CA PHE A 77 8.75 3.23 -11.68
C PHE A 77 7.25 3.56 -11.66
N LEU A 78 6.57 3.10 -10.62
CA LEU A 78 5.23 3.53 -10.22
C LEU A 78 5.38 4.65 -9.18
N ALA A 79 4.59 5.70 -9.30
CA ALA A 79 4.53 6.79 -8.33
C ALA A 79 3.33 6.57 -7.38
N LEU A 80 3.56 6.65 -6.08
CA LEU A 80 2.56 6.33 -5.07
C LEU A 80 2.36 7.52 -4.14
N GLN A 81 1.10 7.94 -4.01
CA GLN A 81 0.67 8.80 -2.92
C GLN A 81 0.02 7.94 -1.84
N LEU A 82 0.55 8.00 -0.64
CA LEU A 82 0.16 7.22 0.51
C LEU A 82 -0.82 8.01 1.38
N LYS A 83 -1.87 7.32 1.82
CA LYS A 83 -2.79 7.76 2.86
C LYS A 83 -2.99 6.62 3.84
N ALA A 84 -3.24 6.98 5.09
CA ALA A 84 -3.47 6.06 6.17
C ALA A 84 -4.75 6.47 6.91
N THR A 85 -5.66 5.53 7.18
CA THR A 85 -6.91 5.81 7.91
C THR A 85 -7.33 4.68 8.83
N GLU A 86 -7.81 5.04 10.02
CA GLU A 86 -8.53 4.10 10.91
C GLU A 86 -10.05 4.17 10.69
N SER A 87 -10.53 5.28 10.12
CA SER A 87 -11.92 5.46 9.77
C SER A 87 -12.13 4.92 8.35
N TRP A 88 -12.64 3.69 8.27
CA TRP A 88 -12.97 3.05 7.01
C TRP A 88 -14.16 2.11 7.20
N THR A 89 -14.99 2.03 6.16
CA THR A 89 -16.09 1.07 6.06
C THR A 89 -16.20 0.59 4.62
N VAL A 90 -16.82 -0.57 4.44
CA VAL A 90 -17.11 -1.12 3.12
C VAL A 90 -18.56 -0.78 2.80
N GLY A 91 -18.77 0.04 1.78
CA GLY A 91 -20.11 0.38 1.29
C GLY A 91 -20.79 -0.81 0.63
N SER A 92 -22.10 -0.71 0.42
CA SER A 92 -22.91 -1.75 -0.26
C SER A 92 -22.41 -2.10 -1.68
N ASN A 93 -21.68 -1.19 -2.32
CA ASN A 93 -21.05 -1.40 -3.63
C ASN A 93 -19.67 -2.08 -3.55
N ASN A 94 -19.33 -2.71 -2.42
CA ASN A 94 -18.07 -3.41 -2.18
C ASN A 94 -16.82 -2.53 -2.37
N CYS A 95 -16.95 -1.24 -2.04
CA CYS A 95 -15.88 -0.25 -2.11
C CYS A 95 -15.66 0.43 -0.76
N ILE A 96 -14.40 0.76 -0.47
CA ILE A 96 -14.02 1.70 0.57
C ILE A 96 -14.24 3.12 0.03
N LYS A 97 -14.92 3.97 0.81
CA LYS A 97 -15.12 5.38 0.48
C LYS A 97 -14.07 6.20 1.21
N TYR A 98 -13.43 7.13 0.51
CA TYR A 98 -12.40 7.99 1.08
C TYR A 98 -12.51 9.39 0.49
N ASP A 99 -12.46 10.40 1.36
CA ASP A 99 -12.50 11.80 0.95
C ASP A 99 -11.06 12.26 0.68
N LEU A 100 -10.73 12.36 -0.61
CA LEU A 100 -9.41 12.73 -1.09
C LEU A 100 -9.36 14.24 -1.37
N PRO A 101 -8.37 15.00 -0.86
CA PRO A 101 -8.21 16.40 -1.23
C PRO A 101 -8.14 16.59 -2.76
N VAL A 102 -8.83 17.59 -3.29
CA VAL A 102 -8.91 17.78 -4.76
C VAL A 102 -7.54 18.04 -5.38
N LYS A 103 -6.65 18.74 -4.68
CA LYS A 103 -5.25 18.90 -5.14
C LYS A 103 -4.55 17.55 -5.38
N ASN A 104 -4.82 16.55 -4.53
CA ASN A 104 -4.25 15.22 -4.64
C ASN A 104 -4.94 14.40 -5.74
N TYR A 105 -6.26 14.52 -5.84
CA TYR A 105 -7.03 13.93 -6.94
C TYR A 105 -6.53 14.43 -8.31
N ASN A 106 -6.35 15.75 -8.45
CA ASN A 106 -5.87 16.41 -9.67
C ASN A 106 -4.45 15.97 -10.03
N LEU A 107 -3.57 15.84 -9.03
CA LEU A 107 -2.24 15.28 -9.23
C LEU A 107 -2.31 13.84 -9.78
N LEU A 108 -3.06 12.96 -9.11
CA LEU A 108 -3.11 11.53 -9.44
C LEU A 108 -3.86 11.19 -10.73
N ARG A 109 -4.74 12.08 -11.21
CA ARG A 109 -5.42 11.92 -12.51
C ARG A 109 -4.61 12.43 -13.70
N ALA A 110 -3.58 13.25 -13.44
CA ALA A 110 -2.82 13.91 -14.48
C ALA A 110 -2.11 12.89 -15.38
N ASN A 111 -1.95 13.24 -16.66
CA ASN A 111 -1.16 12.43 -17.57
C ASN A 111 0.30 12.42 -17.10
N SER A 112 0.84 11.22 -16.92
CA SER A 112 2.19 11.02 -16.41
C SER A 112 2.81 9.81 -17.08
N ILE A 113 4.11 9.89 -17.38
CA ILE A 113 4.89 8.77 -17.92
C ILE A 113 4.96 7.64 -16.87
N CYS A 114 5.17 8.02 -15.61
CA CYS A 114 5.12 7.09 -14.48
C CYS A 114 3.66 6.94 -14.02
N PRO A 115 3.06 5.74 -14.03
CA PRO A 115 1.71 5.54 -13.52
C PRO A 115 1.62 5.95 -12.05
N GLN A 116 0.55 6.64 -11.72
CA GLN A 116 0.32 7.17 -10.38
C GLN A 116 -0.84 6.44 -9.70
N TYR A 117 -0.66 6.10 -8.43
CA TYR A 117 -1.68 5.42 -7.63
C TYR A 117 -1.87 6.10 -6.28
N LEU A 118 -3.14 6.22 -5.87
CA LEU A 118 -3.48 6.38 -4.47
C LEU A 118 -3.29 5.03 -3.78
N VAL A 119 -2.56 4.99 -2.67
CA VAL A 119 -2.47 3.85 -1.76
C VAL A 119 -3.12 4.25 -0.43
N LEU A 120 -4.24 3.63 -0.11
CA LEU A 120 -4.94 3.82 1.17
C LEU A 120 -4.66 2.62 2.08
N PHE A 121 -3.82 2.81 3.09
CA PHE A 121 -3.60 1.85 4.15
C PHE A 121 -4.68 2.00 5.23
N THR A 122 -5.41 0.93 5.52
CA THR A 122 -6.31 0.93 6.68
C THR A 122 -5.55 0.44 7.91
N LEU A 123 -5.94 0.88 9.11
CA LEU A 123 -5.31 0.49 10.37
C LEU A 123 -6.35 0.42 11.51
N PRO A 124 -6.10 -0.35 12.58
CA PRO A 124 -6.94 -0.30 13.78
C PRO A 124 -6.88 1.09 14.44
N SER A 125 -7.97 1.49 15.11
CA SER A 125 -7.99 2.72 15.93
C SER A 125 -7.03 2.64 17.11
N GLU A 126 -6.96 1.46 17.74
CA GLU A 126 -6.07 1.23 18.87
C GLU A 126 -4.63 1.00 18.39
N ILE A 127 -3.72 1.88 18.82
CA ILE A 127 -2.35 1.87 18.36
C ILE A 127 -1.57 0.60 18.72
N ASN A 128 -1.88 0.02 19.89
CA ASN A 128 -1.32 -1.24 20.34
C ASN A 128 -1.67 -2.42 19.42
N HIS A 129 -2.63 -2.24 18.51
CA HIS A 129 -3.01 -3.22 17.52
C HIS A 129 -2.40 -2.99 16.14
N TRP A 130 -1.64 -1.93 15.90
CA TRP A 130 -1.02 -1.70 14.58
C TRP A 130 -0.06 -2.83 14.20
N ILE A 131 0.76 -3.26 15.15
CA ILE A 131 1.62 -4.45 15.04
C ILE A 131 1.38 -5.33 16.26
N THR A 132 1.12 -6.61 16.04
CA THR A 132 0.97 -7.60 17.12
C THR A 132 1.96 -8.73 16.97
N TYR A 133 2.38 -9.28 18.11
CA TYR A 133 3.35 -10.35 18.18
C TYR A 133 2.69 -11.61 18.70
N GLN A 134 3.04 -12.75 18.12
CA GLN A 134 2.67 -14.06 18.65
C GLN A 134 3.96 -14.81 18.94
N PHE A 135 4.16 -15.11 20.22
CA PHE A 135 5.31 -15.87 20.67
C PHE A 135 4.91 -17.33 20.78
N GLU A 136 5.58 -18.19 20.03
CA GLU A 136 5.49 -19.64 20.20
C GLU A 136 6.69 -20.14 21.01
N HIS A 137 6.53 -21.28 21.69
CA HIS A 137 7.58 -21.87 22.53
C HIS A 137 8.81 -22.34 21.74
N THR A 138 8.68 -22.52 20.43
CA THR A 138 9.79 -22.91 19.54
C THR A 138 10.34 -21.69 18.81
N GLU A 139 11.66 -21.50 18.85
CA GLU A 139 12.42 -20.31 18.41
C GLU A 139 12.18 -19.83 16.97
N HIS A 140 11.49 -20.60 16.13
CA HIS A 140 11.26 -20.30 14.71
C HIS A 140 9.79 -20.11 14.31
N LYS A 141 8.87 -20.01 15.29
CA LYS A 141 7.43 -19.87 15.02
C LYS A 141 6.83 -18.56 15.51
N HIS A 142 7.67 -17.59 15.84
CA HIS A 142 7.21 -16.25 16.17
C HIS A 142 6.55 -15.61 14.94
N VAL A 143 5.41 -14.96 15.15
CA VAL A 143 4.69 -14.23 14.09
C VAL A 143 4.64 -12.76 14.44
N ILE A 144 4.97 -11.92 13.45
CA ILE A 144 4.72 -10.48 13.49
C ILE A 144 3.57 -10.20 12.52
N GLU A 145 2.48 -9.64 13.03
CA GLU A 145 1.31 -9.27 12.23
C GLU A 145 1.23 -7.74 12.16
N MET A 146 1.40 -7.17 10.97
CA MET A 146 0.94 -5.81 10.69
C MET A 146 -0.55 -5.88 10.37
N ARG A 147 -1.40 -5.29 11.21
CA ARG A 147 -2.85 -5.45 11.08
C ARG A 147 -3.42 -4.52 10.02
N HIS A 148 -4.50 -4.98 9.40
CA HIS A 148 -5.22 -4.37 8.26
C HIS A 148 -4.46 -4.49 6.92
N MET A 149 -4.78 -3.66 5.91
CA MET A 149 -4.38 -3.89 4.52
C MET A 149 -4.29 -2.56 3.74
N ALA A 150 -3.38 -2.48 2.77
CA ALA A 150 -3.36 -1.41 1.79
C ALA A 150 -4.27 -1.70 0.60
N TYR A 151 -4.91 -0.66 0.09
CA TYR A 151 -5.70 -0.70 -1.14
C TYR A 151 -5.18 0.31 -2.13
N TYR A 152 -5.25 0.02 -3.43
CA TYR A 152 -4.79 0.93 -4.48
C TYR A 152 -5.92 1.41 -5.40
N LEU A 153 -5.77 2.62 -5.93
CA LEU A 153 -6.67 3.17 -6.93
C LEU A 153 -5.88 4.01 -7.94
N SER A 154 -6.08 3.75 -9.23
CA SER A 154 -5.63 4.66 -10.29
C SER A 154 -6.73 5.67 -10.57
N LEU A 155 -6.35 6.94 -10.68
CA LEU A 155 -7.23 8.04 -11.06
C LEU A 155 -6.94 8.57 -12.48
N ALA A 156 -6.01 7.92 -13.19
CA ALA A 156 -5.65 8.29 -14.56
C ALA A 156 -6.88 8.36 -15.46
N GLY A 157 -7.00 9.46 -16.22
CA GLY A 157 -8.10 9.69 -17.16
C GLY A 157 -9.46 9.97 -16.52
N LYS A 158 -9.56 10.10 -15.19
CA LYS A 158 -10.81 10.54 -14.54
C LYS A 158 -11.10 12.01 -14.87
N PRO A 159 -12.37 12.46 -14.88
CA PRO A 159 -12.72 13.84 -15.22
C PRO A 159 -12.28 14.84 -14.13
N GLU A 160 -12.22 16.11 -14.51
CA GLU A 160 -12.08 17.21 -13.55
C GLU A 160 -13.32 17.37 -12.68
N VAL A 161 -13.15 18.05 -11.56
CA VAL A 161 -14.19 18.27 -10.57
C VAL A 161 -14.22 19.75 -10.23
N GLU A 162 -15.42 20.31 -10.06
CA GLU A 162 -15.60 21.74 -9.75
C GLU A 162 -15.36 22.05 -8.27
N ASN A 163 -15.51 21.04 -7.40
CA ASN A 163 -15.20 21.12 -5.98
C ASN A 163 -13.71 21.48 -5.78
N ALA A 164 -13.42 22.37 -4.81
CA ALA A 164 -12.05 22.80 -4.52
C ALA A 164 -11.39 22.09 -3.32
N GLU A 165 -12.16 21.43 -2.46
CA GLU A 165 -11.68 20.90 -1.18
C GLU A 165 -11.39 19.39 -1.23
N THR A 166 -12.43 18.57 -1.32
CA THR A 166 -12.34 17.10 -1.26
C THR A 166 -13.33 16.42 -2.21
N ILE A 167 -12.90 15.32 -2.81
CA ILE A 167 -13.76 14.41 -3.58
C ILE A 167 -13.79 13.03 -2.94
N ARG A 168 -14.99 12.47 -2.82
CA ARG A 168 -15.18 11.10 -2.37
C ARG A 168 -14.85 10.09 -3.48
N VAL A 169 -13.71 9.42 -3.35
CA VAL A 169 -13.32 8.33 -4.24
C VAL A 169 -13.85 6.98 -3.74
N SER A 170 -14.02 6.03 -4.66
CA SER A 170 -14.44 4.66 -4.36
C SER A 170 -13.33 3.68 -4.72
N ILE A 171 -12.77 3.03 -3.71
CA ILE A 171 -11.67 2.07 -3.85
C ILE A 171 -12.25 0.66 -3.73
N PRO A 172 -12.26 -0.16 -4.79
CA PRO A 172 -12.78 -1.53 -4.73
C PRO A 172 -12.03 -2.36 -3.68
N ILE A 173 -12.75 -3.16 -2.88
CA ILE A 173 -12.10 -4.00 -1.85
C ILE A 173 -11.23 -5.12 -2.46
N GLY A 174 -11.41 -5.41 -3.74
CA GLY A 174 -10.57 -6.33 -4.51
C GLY A 174 -9.18 -5.76 -4.80
N ASN A 175 -9.01 -4.44 -4.74
CA ASN A 175 -7.73 -3.76 -5.01
C ASN A 175 -6.79 -3.84 -3.80
N LYS A 176 -6.65 -5.00 -3.17
CA LYS A 176 -5.71 -5.24 -2.07
C LYS A 176 -4.29 -5.21 -2.63
N LEU A 177 -3.47 -4.29 -2.15
CA LEU A 177 -2.12 -4.09 -2.64
C LEU A 177 -1.14 -5.04 -1.94
N THR A 178 -1.12 -6.30 -2.35
CA THR A 178 -0.14 -7.29 -1.89
C THR A 178 1.18 -7.16 -2.67
N ALA A 179 2.24 -7.84 -2.23
CA ALA A 179 3.50 -7.92 -2.98
C ALA A 179 3.31 -8.50 -4.40
N ASP A 180 2.46 -9.52 -4.57
CA ASP A 180 2.16 -10.09 -5.88
C ASP A 180 1.41 -9.09 -6.77
N VAL A 181 0.41 -8.39 -6.22
CA VAL A 181 -0.33 -7.36 -6.96
C VAL A 181 0.60 -6.21 -7.37
N LEU A 182 1.47 -5.75 -6.47
CA LEU A 182 2.45 -4.71 -6.76
C LEU A 182 3.41 -5.13 -7.88
N LYS A 183 3.94 -6.36 -7.82
CA LYS A 183 4.75 -6.96 -8.89
C LYS A 183 4.00 -6.97 -10.22
N ASN A 184 2.74 -7.37 -10.21
CA ASN A 184 1.92 -7.43 -11.44
C ASN A 184 1.64 -6.04 -12.02
N LEU A 185 1.35 -5.04 -11.18
CA LEU A 185 1.19 -3.65 -11.61
C LEU A 185 2.47 -3.13 -12.29
N TYR A 186 3.63 -3.39 -11.69
CA TYR A 186 4.93 -3.04 -12.27
C TYR A 186 5.14 -3.72 -13.63
N GLN A 187 4.92 -5.04 -13.72
CA GLN A 187 5.14 -5.82 -14.94
C GLN A 187 4.24 -5.34 -16.09
N GLN A 188 2.97 -5.07 -15.81
CA GLN A 188 2.02 -4.55 -16.80
C GLN A 188 2.47 -3.20 -17.35
N PHE A 189 2.85 -2.26 -16.47
CA PHE A 189 3.37 -0.97 -16.88
C PHE A 189 4.62 -1.13 -17.77
N ALA A 190 5.60 -1.88 -17.29
CA ALA A 190 6.88 -2.00 -17.99
C ALA A 190 6.74 -2.67 -19.37
N GLN A 191 5.86 -3.68 -19.50
CA GLN A 191 5.56 -4.33 -20.77
C GLN A 191 4.85 -3.40 -21.76
N GLN A 192 3.88 -2.61 -21.29
CA GLN A 192 3.17 -1.63 -22.12
C GLN A 192 4.10 -0.54 -22.64
N SER A 193 4.99 -0.02 -21.78
CA SER A 193 6.01 0.95 -22.17
C SER A 193 6.96 0.38 -23.23
N TRP A 194 7.34 -0.89 -23.11
CA TRP A 194 8.22 -1.55 -24.08
C TRP A 194 7.57 -1.70 -25.44
N ALA A 195 6.36 -2.23 -25.47
CA ALA A 195 5.60 -2.39 -26.70
C ALA A 195 5.39 -1.05 -27.42
N THR A 196 5.16 0.03 -26.67
CA THR A 196 4.98 1.38 -27.21
C THR A 196 6.28 1.91 -27.83
N ASN A 197 7.42 1.73 -27.14
CA ASN A 197 8.72 2.15 -27.66
C ASN A 197 9.10 1.39 -28.94
N GLN A 198 8.79 0.09 -29.03
CA GLN A 198 9.06 -0.69 -30.25
C GLN A 198 8.21 -0.22 -31.44
N ARG A 199 6.94 0.15 -31.22
CA ARG A 199 6.07 0.65 -32.30
C ARG A 199 6.48 2.02 -32.84
N ASN A 200 7.03 2.88 -31.99
CA ASN A 200 7.44 4.23 -32.37
C ASN A 200 8.82 4.29 -33.04
N ASN A 201 9.58 3.18 -33.03
CA ASN A 201 10.91 3.06 -33.61
C ASN A 201 10.93 2.30 -34.96
N VAL A 202 9.75 2.08 -35.56
CA VAL A 202 9.55 1.54 -36.92
C VAL A 202 8.94 2.64 -37.78
#